data_AF-A0A1V5NM80-F1
#
_entry.id   AF-A0A1V5NM80-F1
#
_cell.length_a   1.000
_cell.length_b   1.000
_cell.length_c   1.000
_cell.angle_alpha   90.00
_cell.angle_beta   90.00
_cell.angle_gamma   90.00
#
_symmetry.space_group_name_H-M   'P 1'
#
loop_
_entity.id
_entity.type
_entity.pdbx_description
1 polymer ?
#
loop_
_entity_poly.entity_id
_entity_poly.type
_entity_poly.pdbx_seq_one_letter_code
_entity_poly.pdbx_strand_id
1 'polypeptide(L)'
;MATPRRRTQSATPQPEFYKKLVLNQYLLRQFGVEKFDELSRAMKSTQYEAIDSEGVSGFYQRLIAEFHDTLKITTDRLAGYV
;
A
#
# COMPACT_ATOMS: atom_id res chain seq x y z
N MET A 1 33.09 -23.00 -27.11
CA MET A 1 32.96 -21.55 -26.87
C MET A 1 31.49 -21.25 -26.58
N ALA A 2 31.15 -20.79 -25.39
CA ALA A 2 29.76 -20.54 -24.98
C ALA A 2 29.40 -19.06 -25.18
N THR A 3 28.39 -18.79 -25.99
CA THR A 3 27.88 -17.44 -26.26
C THR A 3 27.05 -16.94 -25.07
N PRO A 4 27.25 -15.69 -24.61
CA PRO A 4 26.47 -15.15 -23.51
C PRO A 4 25.04 -14.85 -23.95
N ARG A 5 24.08 -15.53 -23.33
CA ARG A 5 22.63 -15.34 -23.53
C ARG A 5 22.21 -13.99 -22.95
N ARG A 6 22.00 -12.99 -23.81
CA ARG A 6 21.50 -11.66 -23.44
C ARG A 6 20.05 -11.78 -22.96
N ARG A 7 19.83 -11.69 -21.64
CA ARG A 7 18.49 -11.55 -21.04
C ARG A 7 17.92 -10.19 -21.44
N THR A 8 16.92 -10.18 -22.31
CA THR A 8 16.03 -9.04 -22.50
C THR A 8 15.12 -8.96 -21.27
N GLN A 9 15.47 -8.11 -20.31
CA GLN A 9 14.50 -7.66 -19.32
C GLN A 9 13.42 -6.89 -20.09
N SER A 10 12.20 -7.42 -20.13
CA SER A 10 11.03 -6.67 -20.56
C SER A 10 10.89 -5.50 -19.59
N ALA A 11 11.38 -4.33 -20.01
CA ALA A 11 11.22 -3.09 -19.28
C ALA A 11 9.74 -2.75 -19.32
N THR A 12 8.99 -3.18 -18.30
CA THR A 12 7.65 -2.67 -18.04
C THR A 12 7.77 -1.15 -18.05
N PRO A 13 7.04 -0.42 -18.92
CA PRO A 13 7.20 1.02 -19.02
C PRO A 13 6.94 1.62 -17.65
N GLN A 14 8.00 2.11 -17.00
CA GLN A 14 7.84 2.72 -15.70
C GLN A 14 6.95 3.94 -15.89
N PRO A 15 5.88 4.07 -15.09
CA PRO A 15 5.00 5.22 -15.21
C PRO A 15 5.83 6.48 -15.02
N GLU A 16 5.58 7.46 -15.89
CA GLU A 16 6.21 8.77 -15.80
C GLU A 16 5.98 9.37 -14.42
N PHE A 17 6.93 10.17 -13.94
CA PHE A 17 6.95 10.66 -12.56
C PHE A 17 5.63 11.33 -12.11
N TYR A 18 5.02 12.13 -12.98
CA TYR A 18 3.73 12.77 -12.68
C TYR A 18 2.58 11.76 -12.54
N LYS A 19 2.59 10.66 -13.29
CA LYS A 19 1.60 9.58 -13.16
C LYS A 19 1.73 8.89 -11.81
N LYS A 20 2.97 8.69 -11.34
CA LYS A 20 3.25 8.16 -9.99
C LYS A 20 2.72 9.10 -8.91
N LEU A 21 2.88 10.42 -9.07
CA LEU A 21 2.36 11.41 -8.12
C LEU A 21 0.83 11.39 -8.04
N VAL A 22 0.15 11.43 -9.20
CA VAL A 22 -1.33 11.37 -9.25
C VAL A 22 -1.85 10.07 -8.64
N LEU A 23 -1.18 8.95 -8.91
CA LEU A 23 -1.53 7.66 -8.33
C LEU A 23 -1.35 7.65 -6.81
N ASN A 24 -0.23 8.13 -6.30
CA ASN A 24 0.02 8.21 -4.86
C ASN A 24 -1.02 9.09 -4.16
N GLN A 25 -1.41 10.21 -4.77
CA GLN A 25 -2.44 11.10 -4.23
C GLN A 25 -3.84 10.46 -4.29
N TYR A 26 -4.15 9.72 -5.35
CA TYR A 26 -5.38 8.94 -5.43
C TYR A 26 -5.47 7.86 -4.34
N LEU A 27 -4.36 7.16 -4.07
CA LEU A 27 -4.28 6.15 -3.03
C LEU A 27 -4.47 6.76 -1.63
N LEU A 28 -3.81 7.87 -1.32
CA LEU A 28 -3.99 8.58 -0.03
C LEU A 28 -5.46 8.99 0.19
N ARG A 29 -6.12 9.47 -0.88
CA ARG A 29 -7.54 9.83 -0.85
C ARG A 29 -8.48 8.65 -0.60
N GLN A 30 -8.06 7.41 -0.81
CA GLN A 30 -8.85 6.24 -0.43
C GLN A 30 -8.97 6.08 1.08
N PHE A 31 -8.00 6.61 1.84
CA PHE A 31 -7.99 6.63 3.30
C PHE A 31 -8.49 7.97 3.87
N GLY A 32 -8.92 8.90 3.00
CA GLY A 32 -9.39 10.23 3.39
C GLY A 32 -8.29 11.20 3.84
N VAL A 33 -7.02 10.89 3.56
CA VAL A 33 -5.88 11.74 3.90
C VAL A 33 -5.25 12.35 2.66
N GLU A 34 -4.53 13.46 2.82
CA GLU A 34 -3.85 14.12 1.69
C GLU A 34 -2.34 13.91 1.73
N LYS A 35 -1.79 13.55 2.88
CA LYS A 35 -0.34 13.40 3.09
C LYS A 35 0.01 12.03 3.67
N PHE A 36 1.16 11.50 3.25
CA PHE A 36 1.68 10.25 3.80
C PHE A 36 2.01 10.35 5.30
N ASP A 37 2.39 11.53 5.78
CA ASP A 37 2.59 11.79 7.22
C ASP A 37 1.30 11.59 8.03
N GLU A 38 0.13 11.89 7.45
CA GLU A 38 -1.16 11.69 8.12
C GLU A 38 -1.49 10.20 8.22
N LEU A 39 -1.27 9.44 7.13
CA LEU A 39 -1.44 7.99 7.11
C LEU A 39 -0.50 7.29 8.09
N SER A 40 0.78 7.66 8.08
CA SER A 40 1.83 6.97 8.85
C SER A 40 1.77 7.26 10.34
N ARG A 41 1.15 8.36 10.80
CA ARG A 41 0.99 8.66 12.24
C ARG A 41 0.35 7.52 13.01
N ALA A 42 -0.64 6.84 12.42
CA ALA A 42 -1.32 5.71 13.03
C ALA A 42 -0.50 4.41 13.01
N MET A 43 0.58 4.34 12.23
CA MET A 43 1.31 3.10 11.92
C MET A 43 2.70 2.99 12.56
N LYS A 44 3.06 3.87 13.50
CA LYS A 44 4.43 3.91 14.08
C LYS A 44 4.70 2.91 15.22
N SER A 45 3.69 2.16 15.66
CA SER A 45 3.87 1.19 16.75
C SER A 45 4.27 -0.17 16.22
N THR A 46 5.32 -0.75 16.79
CA THR A 46 5.82 -2.11 16.47
C THR A 46 4.80 -3.20 16.79
N GLN A 47 3.81 -2.93 17.64
CA GLN A 47 2.72 -3.87 17.94
C GLN A 47 1.84 -4.18 16.72
N TYR A 48 1.90 -3.36 15.67
CA TYR A 48 1.12 -3.54 14.45
C TYR A 48 1.80 -4.44 13.41
N GLU A 49 3.08 -4.74 13.59
CA GLU A 49 3.80 -5.73 12.77
C GLU A 49 3.39 -7.17 13.09
N ALA A 50 2.77 -7.38 14.26
CA ALA A 50 2.24 -8.68 14.63
C ALA A 50 1.08 -9.08 13.69
N ILE A 51 1.09 -10.35 13.31
CA ILE A 51 0.02 -10.98 12.54
C ILE A 51 -0.83 -11.79 13.53
N ASP A 52 -2.14 -11.64 13.46
CA ASP A 52 -3.06 -12.40 14.30
C ASP A 52 -3.24 -13.86 13.81
N SER A 53 -4.07 -14.62 14.53
CA SER A 53 -4.34 -16.03 14.21
C SER A 53 -5.05 -16.25 12.86
N GLU A 54 -5.67 -15.21 12.29
CA GLU A 54 -6.35 -15.28 11.00
C GLU A 54 -5.45 -14.84 9.84
N GLY A 55 -4.18 -14.52 10.12
CA GLY A 55 -3.24 -14.04 9.11
C GLY A 55 -3.38 -12.55 8.82
N VAL A 56 -4.13 -11.81 9.64
CA VAL A 56 -4.38 -10.39 9.45
C VAL A 56 -3.37 -9.58 10.25
N SER A 57 -2.74 -8.60 9.60
CA SER A 57 -1.78 -7.72 10.26
C SER A 57 -2.46 -6.74 11.22
N GLY A 58 -1.81 -6.44 12.35
CA GLY A 58 -2.22 -5.34 13.24
C GLY A 58 -2.29 -3.98 12.52
N PHE A 59 -1.55 -3.79 11.43
CA PHE A 59 -1.68 -2.61 10.57
C PHE A 59 -3.06 -2.49 9.93
N TYR A 60 -3.62 -3.60 9.45
CA TYR A 60 -4.97 -3.63 8.87
C TYR A 60 -6.01 -3.25 9.92
N GLN A 61 -5.93 -3.84 11.11
CA GLN A 61 -6.85 -3.53 12.20
C GLN A 61 -6.79 -2.05 12.59
N ARG A 62 -5.58 -1.47 12.63
CA ARG A 62 -5.41 -0.05 12.94
C ARG A 62 -5.90 0.88 11.82
N LEU A 63 -5.66 0.52 10.56
CA LEU A 63 -6.13 1.28 9.41
C LEU A 63 -7.66 1.37 9.39
N ILE A 64 -8.35 0.27 9.69
CA ILE A 64 -9.81 0.29 9.80
C ILE A 64 -10.25 1.13 11.00
N ALA A 65 -9.68 0.89 12.18
CA ALA A 65 -10.08 1.63 13.38
C ALA A 65 -9.98 3.16 13.19
N GLU A 66 -8.92 3.64 12.54
CA GLU A 66 -8.68 5.07 12.35
C GLU A 66 -9.44 5.66 11.15
N PHE A 67 -9.57 4.91 10.05
CA PHE A 67 -10.06 5.45 8.78
C PHE A 67 -11.37 4.83 8.30
N HIS A 68 -12.07 4.01 9.09
CA HIS A 68 -13.33 3.35 8.66
C HIS A 68 -14.37 4.33 8.10
N ASP A 69 -14.49 5.52 8.68
CA ASP A 69 -15.45 6.54 8.23
C ASP A 69 -15.03 7.23 6.92
N THR A 70 -13.73 7.26 6.62
CA THR A 70 -13.16 7.94 5.45
C THR A 70 -12.74 6.99 4.34
N LEU A 71 -12.74 5.68 4.62
CA LEU A 71 -12.39 4.61 3.71
C LEU A 71 -13.39 4.57 2.55
N LYS A 72 -12.89 4.92 1.36
CA LYS A 72 -13.66 4.78 0.11
C LYS A 72 -13.56 3.38 -0.49
N ILE A 73 -12.71 2.53 0.10
CA ILE A 73 -12.57 1.12 -0.26
C ILE A 73 -13.25 0.25 0.79
N THR A 74 -13.89 -0.83 0.36
CA THR A 74 -14.52 -1.78 1.25
C THR A 74 -13.48 -2.56 2.06
N THR A 75 -13.83 -2.90 3.30
CA THR A 75 -13.01 -3.69 4.23
C THR A 75 -12.46 -4.98 3.60
N ASP A 76 -13.32 -5.73 2.91
CA ASP A 76 -12.97 -6.97 2.20
C ASP A 76 -11.90 -6.75 1.12
N ARG A 77 -11.98 -5.61 0.42
CA ARG A 77 -11.02 -5.25 -0.62
C ARG A 77 -9.68 -4.80 -0.05
N LEU A 78 -9.69 -4.15 1.12
CA LEU A 78 -8.48 -3.78 1.83
C LEU A 78 -7.71 -5.03 2.29
N ALA A 79 -8.40 -6.04 2.81
CA ALA A 79 -7.78 -7.29 3.28
C ALA A 79 -7.00 -8.04 2.18
N GLY A 80 -7.36 -7.88 0.91
CA GLY A 80 -6.63 -8.50 -0.21
C GLY A 80 -5.31 -7.81 -0.58
N TYR A 81 -4.96 -6.68 0.02
CA TYR A 81 -3.72 -5.92 -0.27
C TYR A 81 -2.69 -5.93 0.86
N VAL A 82 -3.08 -6.33 2.08
CA VAL A 82 -2.22 -6.37 3.28
C VAL A 82 -1.82 -7.80 3.57
#